data_AF-A0A254N023-F1
#
_entry.id   AF-A0A254N023-F1
#
_cell.length_a   1.000
_cell.length_b   1.000
_cell.length_c   1.000
_cell.angle_alpha   90.00
_cell.angle_beta   90.00
_cell.angle_gamma   90.00
#
_symmetry.space_group_name_H-M   'P 1'
#
loop_
_entity.id
_entity.type
_entity.pdbx_description
1 polymer ?
#
loop_
_entity_poly.entity_id
_entity_poly.type
_entity_poly.pdbx_seq_one_letter_code
_entity_poly.pdbx_strand_id
1 'polypeptide(L)'
;MDDADERAEERDLPDWLLPAHRATPADALRRIQALCVAWPDLHAAMFVVLATHQTLPREVLAVALKQFRPDLEAYTREDVMSLLTAVWNGGKSGFDAVLRTRANSPKRGGNLSWVKE
;
A
#
# COMPACT_ATOMS: atom_id res chain seq x y z
N MET A 1 -10.91 -45.09 2.42
CA MET A 1 -11.95 -44.50 1.55
C MET A 1 -12.31 -43.19 2.21
N ASP A 2 -11.48 -42.20 1.94
CA ASP A 2 -11.57 -40.83 2.47
C ASP A 2 -10.86 -39.95 1.43
N ASP A 3 -11.58 -39.68 0.33
CA ASP A 3 -11.18 -38.72 -0.71
C ASP A 3 -11.61 -37.32 -0.25
N ALA A 4 -11.07 -36.89 0.88
CA ALA A 4 -11.18 -35.53 1.36
C ALA A 4 -9.79 -34.91 1.29
N ASP A 5 -9.70 -33.75 0.65
CA ASP A 5 -8.59 -32.79 0.77
C ASP A 5 -7.45 -32.85 -0.25
N GLU A 6 -7.72 -32.57 -1.54
CA GLU A 6 -6.65 -32.00 -2.39
C GLU A 6 -7.15 -31.27 -3.66
N ARG A 7 -8.28 -30.59 -3.58
CA ARG A 7 -8.55 -29.48 -4.50
C ARG A 7 -8.12 -28.20 -3.81
N ALA A 8 -6.80 -28.04 -3.62
CA ALA A 8 -6.24 -26.71 -3.64
C ALA A 8 -6.68 -26.14 -4.98
N GLU A 9 -7.69 -25.27 -4.96
CA GLU A 9 -8.14 -24.55 -6.14
C GLU A 9 -6.88 -24.01 -6.79
N GLU A 10 -6.54 -24.57 -7.96
CA GLU A 10 -5.57 -24.00 -8.86
C GLU A 10 -6.16 -22.64 -9.22
N ARG A 11 -5.88 -21.65 -8.37
CA ARG A 11 -6.22 -20.26 -8.63
C ARG A 11 -5.43 -19.97 -9.87
N ASP A 12 -6.09 -20.01 -11.03
CA ASP A 12 -5.56 -19.55 -12.30
C ASP A 12 -5.01 -18.15 -12.05
N LEU A 13 -3.70 -18.07 -11.77
CA LEU A 13 -3.04 -16.81 -11.52
C LEU A 13 -3.01 -16.16 -12.89
N PRO A 14 -3.68 -15.02 -13.06
CA PRO A 14 -3.80 -14.43 -14.38
C PRO A 14 -2.42 -14.14 -14.94
N ASP A 15 -2.21 -14.37 -16.23
CA ASP A 15 -0.89 -14.32 -16.90
C ASP A 15 -0.07 -13.06 -16.57
N TRP A 16 -0.75 -11.93 -16.32
CA TRP A 16 -0.11 -10.68 -15.95
C TRP A 16 0.59 -10.67 -14.59
N LEU A 17 0.33 -11.68 -13.75
CA LEU A 17 0.91 -11.86 -12.42
C LEU A 17 2.21 -12.70 -12.48
N LEU A 18 2.49 -13.35 -13.62
CA LEU A 18 3.67 -14.19 -13.82
C LEU A 18 4.96 -13.36 -14.00
N PRO A 19 6.14 -13.85 -13.56
CA PRO A 19 7.41 -13.11 -13.62
C PRO A 19 7.85 -12.69 -15.04
N ALA A 20 7.43 -13.42 -16.08
CA ALA A 20 7.81 -13.17 -17.46
C ALA A 20 6.90 -12.15 -18.17
N HIS A 21 5.80 -11.71 -17.56
CA HIS A 21 4.88 -10.77 -18.18
C HIS A 21 5.47 -9.37 -18.25
N ARG A 22 5.51 -8.80 -19.47
CA ARG A 22 5.84 -7.37 -19.65
C ARG A 22 4.63 -6.54 -19.27
N ALA A 23 4.59 -6.09 -18.01
CA ALA A 23 3.50 -5.29 -17.50
C ALA A 23 3.37 -3.95 -18.25
N THR A 24 2.16 -3.65 -18.74
CA THR A 24 1.80 -2.31 -19.22
C THR A 24 1.38 -1.42 -18.03
N PRO A 25 1.35 -0.09 -18.19
CA PRO A 25 0.80 0.80 -17.15
C PRO A 25 -0.65 0.46 -16.75
N ALA A 26 -1.46 0.02 -17.71
CA ALA A 26 -2.85 -0.39 -17.46
C ALA A 26 -2.93 -1.69 -16.66
N ASP A 27 -1.97 -2.61 -16.84
CA ASP A 27 -1.89 -3.82 -16.03
C ASP A 27 -1.50 -3.48 -14.60
N ALA A 28 -0.55 -2.57 -14.40
CA ALA A 28 -0.04 -2.19 -13.07
C ALA A 28 -1.18 -1.78 -12.11
N LEU A 29 -2.13 -0.96 -12.55
CA LEU A 29 -3.25 -0.54 -11.71
C LEU A 29 -4.15 -1.73 -11.32
N ARG A 30 -4.43 -2.65 -12.26
CA ARG A 30 -5.16 -3.90 -11.99
C ARG A 30 -4.41 -4.80 -11.00
N ARG A 31 -3.08 -4.89 -11.09
CA ARG A 31 -2.26 -5.63 -10.12
C ARG A 31 -2.36 -5.01 -8.74
N ILE A 32 -2.20 -3.70 -8.64
CA ILE A 32 -2.27 -2.99 -7.35
C ILE A 32 -3.65 -3.23 -6.71
N GLN A 33 -4.74 -3.13 -7.48
CA GLN A 33 -6.08 -3.43 -6.99
C GLN A 33 -6.18 -4.86 -6.43
N ALA A 34 -5.71 -5.86 -7.18
CA ALA A 34 -5.73 -7.26 -6.74
C ALA A 34 -4.90 -7.48 -5.46
N LEU A 35 -3.73 -6.85 -5.36
CA LEU A 35 -2.90 -6.88 -4.17
C LEU A 35 -3.56 -6.19 -2.98
N CYS A 36 -4.32 -5.11 -3.18
CA CYS A 36 -5.05 -4.48 -2.09
C CYS A 36 -6.18 -5.39 -1.55
N VAL A 37 -6.80 -6.21 -2.40
CA VAL A 37 -7.87 -7.15 -2.00
C VAL A 37 -7.31 -8.38 -1.30
N ALA A 38 -6.23 -8.97 -1.82
CA ALA A 38 -5.69 -10.21 -1.28
C ALA A 38 -4.85 -10.02 0.01
N TRP A 39 -4.51 -8.79 0.38
CA TRP A 39 -3.80 -8.45 1.61
C TRP A 39 -4.63 -7.47 2.47
N PRO A 40 -5.50 -7.98 3.36
CA PRO A 40 -6.36 -7.15 4.21
C PRO A 40 -5.56 -6.22 5.13
N ASP A 41 -4.45 -6.70 5.69
CA ASP A 41 -3.56 -5.87 6.51
C ASP A 41 -2.92 -4.75 5.67
N LEU A 42 -3.03 -3.51 6.16
CA LEU A 42 -2.56 -2.32 5.44
C LEU A 42 -1.06 -2.32 5.23
N HIS A 43 -0.31 -2.67 6.27
CA HIS A 43 1.15 -2.71 6.18
C HIS A 43 1.59 -3.74 5.13
N ALA A 44 1.04 -4.95 5.16
CA ALA A 44 1.35 -6.00 4.21
C ALA A 44 0.99 -5.61 2.77
N ALA A 45 -0.20 -5.04 2.54
CA ALA A 45 -0.59 -4.58 1.21
C ALA A 45 0.34 -3.48 0.68
N MET A 46 0.64 -2.46 1.50
CA MET A 46 1.57 -1.40 1.11
C MET A 46 2.97 -1.94 0.82
N PHE A 47 3.46 -2.87 1.63
CA PHE A 47 4.74 -3.52 1.41
C PHE A 47 4.78 -4.32 0.10
N VAL A 48 3.78 -5.16 -0.15
CA VAL A 48 3.74 -6.00 -1.37
C VAL A 48 3.60 -5.14 -2.61
N VAL A 49 2.74 -4.12 -2.60
CA VAL A 49 2.63 -3.15 -3.71
C VAL A 49 3.98 -2.49 -3.98
N LEU A 50 4.65 -1.99 -2.94
CA LEU A 50 5.94 -1.33 -3.08
C LEU A 50 7.04 -2.27 -3.59
N ALA A 51 7.08 -3.50 -3.07
CA ALA A 51 8.09 -4.49 -3.44
C ALA A 51 7.93 -5.00 -4.88
N THR A 52 6.69 -5.04 -5.40
CA THR A 52 6.37 -5.57 -6.73
C THR A 52 6.29 -4.50 -7.83
N HIS A 53 6.19 -3.22 -7.46
CA HIS A 53 6.06 -2.09 -8.40
C HIS A 53 7.20 -1.08 -8.25
N GLN A 54 8.44 -1.55 -8.11
CA GLN A 54 9.62 -0.71 -7.86
C GLN A 54 9.92 0.29 -8.98
N THR A 55 9.44 0.05 -10.20
CA THR A 55 9.62 0.94 -11.35
C THR A 55 8.64 2.12 -11.36
N LEU A 56 7.60 2.11 -10.51
CA LEU A 56 6.64 3.20 -10.42
C LEU A 56 7.08 4.26 -9.40
N PRO A 57 6.87 5.55 -9.70
CA PRO A 57 7.09 6.61 -8.72
C PRO A 57 6.21 6.44 -7.48
N ARG A 58 6.76 6.72 -6.28
CA ARG A 58 6.01 6.64 -5.01
C ARG A 58 4.73 7.47 -5.00
N GLU A 59 4.72 8.61 -5.69
CA GLU A 59 3.52 9.46 -5.83
C GLU A 59 2.39 8.73 -6.58
N VAL A 60 2.72 8.00 -7.65
CA VAL A 60 1.76 7.18 -8.41
C VAL A 60 1.23 6.04 -7.54
N LEU A 61 2.12 5.37 -6.81
CA LEU A 61 1.71 4.33 -5.85
C LEU A 61 0.79 4.88 -4.76
N ALA A 62 1.06 6.07 -4.23
CA ALA A 62 0.24 6.70 -3.21
C ALA A 62 -1.18 7.02 -3.71
N VAL A 63 -1.31 7.48 -4.96
CA VAL A 63 -2.62 7.71 -5.59
C VAL A 63 -3.39 6.39 -5.74
N ALA A 64 -2.75 5.35 -6.29
CA ALA A 64 -3.38 4.05 -6.50
C ALA A 64 -3.78 3.38 -5.17
N LEU A 65 -2.92 3.45 -4.15
CA LEU A 65 -3.23 2.92 -2.82
C LEU A 65 -4.43 3.64 -2.21
N LYS A 66 -4.48 4.98 -2.25
CA LYS A 66 -5.66 5.72 -1.76
C LYS A 66 -6.95 5.36 -2.50
N GLN A 67 -6.87 5.03 -3.79
CA GLN A 67 -8.03 4.63 -4.57
C GLN A 67 -8.62 3.29 -4.10
N PHE A 68 -7.77 2.34 -3.68
CA PHE A 68 -8.20 0.97 -3.36
C PHE A 68 -8.22 0.64 -1.86
N ARG A 69 -7.76 1.55 -1.01
CA ARG A 69 -7.62 1.36 0.44
C ARG A 69 -8.42 2.41 1.21
N PRO A 70 -9.68 2.11 1.61
CA PRO A 70 -10.53 3.03 2.38
C PRO A 70 -9.91 3.43 3.73
N ASP A 71 -9.10 2.56 4.32
CA ASP A 71 -8.33 2.83 5.53
C ASP A 71 -7.27 3.95 5.35
N LEU A 72 -6.95 4.32 4.11
CA LEU A 72 -6.11 5.48 3.78
C LEU A 72 -6.91 6.77 3.51
N GLU A 73 -8.23 6.78 3.64
CA GLU A 73 -9.09 7.92 3.31
C GLU A 73 -8.69 9.18 4.08
N ALA A 74 -8.47 9.05 5.40
CA ALA A 74 -8.13 10.15 6.30
C ALA A 74 -6.73 10.75 6.09
N TYR A 75 -5.86 10.08 5.33
CA TYR A 75 -4.47 10.47 5.11
C TYR A 75 -4.34 11.30 3.83
N THR A 76 -3.52 12.34 3.84
CA THR A 76 -3.18 13.04 2.59
C THR A 76 -2.31 12.16 1.70
N ARG A 77 -2.16 12.52 0.42
CA ARG A 77 -1.23 11.82 -0.48
C ARG A 77 0.21 11.85 0.04
N GLU A 78 0.63 12.97 0.62
CA GLU A 78 1.96 13.12 1.23
C GLU A 78 2.14 12.17 2.43
N ASP A 79 1.10 12.00 3.25
CA ASP A 79 1.13 11.05 4.36
C ASP A 79 1.33 9.61 3.87
N VAL A 80 0.65 9.22 2.80
CA VAL A 80 0.80 7.89 2.19
C VAL A 80 2.19 7.70 1.60
N MET A 81 2.79 8.72 1.00
CA MET A 81 4.19 8.67 0.54
C MET A 81 5.17 8.49 1.70
N SER A 82 4.95 9.15 2.83
CA SER A 82 5.74 8.97 4.05
C SER A 82 5.57 7.56 4.63
N LEU A 83 4.34 7.02 4.63
CA LEU A 83 4.08 5.62 5.03
C LEU A 83 4.83 4.64 4.12
N LEU A 84 4.79 4.81 2.80
CA LEU A 84 5.54 3.97 1.85
C LEU A 84 7.06 4.01 2.11
N THR A 85 7.58 5.20 2.41
CA THR A 85 9.01 5.36 2.74
C THR A 85 9.35 4.67 4.06
N ALA A 86 8.48 4.78 5.07
CA ALA A 86 8.67 4.15 6.37
C ALA A 86 8.56 2.62 6.31
N VAL A 87 7.65 2.08 5.49
CA VAL A 87 7.55 0.65 5.20
C VAL A 87 8.86 0.12 4.60
N TRP A 88 9.44 0.83 3.62
CA TRP A 88 10.67 0.39 2.97
C TRP A 88 11.89 0.41 3.89
N ASN A 89 12.03 1.47 4.68
CA ASN A 89 13.24 1.71 5.48
C ASN A 89 13.17 1.12 6.89
N GLY A 90 11.97 0.98 7.45
CA GLY A 90 11.75 0.59 8.85
C GLY A 90 10.71 -0.51 9.04
N GLY A 91 10.20 -1.10 7.96
CA GLY A 91 9.19 -2.16 7.99
C GLY A 91 7.97 -1.77 8.83
N LYS A 92 7.48 -2.74 9.61
CA LYS A 92 6.31 -2.56 10.46
C LYS A 92 6.50 -1.49 11.53
N SER A 93 7.68 -1.44 12.15
CA SER A 93 7.98 -0.47 13.21
C SER A 93 7.97 0.98 12.68
N GLY A 94 8.59 1.21 11.52
CA GLY A 94 8.59 2.53 10.86
C GLY A 94 7.17 2.95 10.46
N PHE A 95 6.40 2.03 9.89
CA PHE A 95 5.00 2.26 9.53
C PHE A 95 4.15 2.67 10.74
N ASP A 96 4.23 1.91 11.84
CA ASP A 96 3.47 2.20 13.06
C ASP A 96 3.91 3.52 13.72
N ALA A 97 5.18 3.90 13.60
CA ALA A 97 5.66 5.20 14.05
C ALA A 97 4.99 6.35 13.30
N VAL A 98 4.92 6.27 11.96
CA VAL A 98 4.24 7.31 11.15
C VAL A 98 2.76 7.40 11.49
N LEU A 99 2.06 6.26 11.63
CA LEU A 99 0.64 6.27 12.02
C LEU A 99 0.42 6.94 13.38
N ARG A 100 1.27 6.66 14.38
CA ARG A 100 1.20 7.33 15.69
C ARG A 100 1.43 8.84 15.59
N THR A 101 2.43 9.27 14.83
CA THR A 101 2.71 10.70 14.63
C THR A 101 1.53 11.41 13.96
N ARG A 102 0.85 10.76 13.01
CA ARG A 102 -0.32 11.32 12.32
C ARG A 102 -1.58 11.32 13.20
N ALA A 103 -1.81 10.27 13.98
CA ALA A 103 -2.89 10.24 14.98
C ALA A 103 -2.72 11.37 16.01
N ASN A 104 -1.48 11.68 16.39
CA ASN A 104 -1.15 12.78 17.30
C ASN A 104 -1.01 14.14 16.62
N SER A 105 -1.18 14.22 15.29
CA SER A 105 -1.18 15.46 14.51
C SER A 105 -2.58 15.71 13.98
N PRO A 106 -3.54 16.12 14.84
CA PRO A 106 -4.89 16.43 14.39
C PRO A 106 -4.80 17.49 13.29
N LYS A 107 -5.23 17.11 12.09
CA LYS A 107 -5.48 17.91 10.87
C LYS A 107 -4.75 19.26 10.86
N ARG A 108 -3.67 19.38 10.07
CA ARG A 108 -3.10 20.68 9.71
C ARG A 108 -4.22 21.58 9.16
N GLY A 109 -4.64 22.47 10.05
CA GLY A 109 -5.67 23.47 9.97
C GLY A 109 -5.59 24.26 11.27
N GLY A 110 -4.45 24.92 11.49
CA GLY A 110 -4.17 25.67 12.72
C GLY A 110 -2.70 26.08 12.81
N ASN A 111 -2.46 27.36 12.54
CA ASN A 111 -1.21 28.12 12.67
C ASN A 111 -0.15 27.54 13.61
N LEU A 112 1.06 27.31 13.07
CA LEU A 112 2.29 27.34 13.85
C LEU A 112 2.58 28.80 14.23
N SER A 113 1.94 29.29 15.30
CA SER A 113 2.33 30.53 15.98
C SER A 113 3.41 30.20 17.03
N TRP A 114 4.64 30.01 16.57
CA TRP A 114 5.83 30.23 17.39
C TRP A 114 6.54 31.47 16.86
N VAL A 115 5.88 32.63 16.98
CA VAL A 115 6.55 33.93 16.95
C VAL A 115 6.38 34.53 18.34
N LYS A 116 7.50 34.66 19.03
CA LYS A 116 7.65 35.53 20.19
C LYS A 116 8.54 36.67 19.74
N GLU A 117 7.94 37.83 19.51
CA GLU A 117 8.59 39.15 19.64
C GLU A 117 7.65 40.07 20.41
#